data_AF-A0A7S1LID3-F1
#
_entry.id   AF-A0A7S1LID3-F1
#
_cell.length_a   1.000
_cell.length_b   1.000
_cell.length_c   1.000
_cell.angle_alpha   90.00
_cell.angle_beta   90.00
_cell.angle_gamma   90.00
#
_symmetry.space_group_name_H-M   'P 1'
#
loop_
_entity.id
_entity.type
_entity.pdbx_description
1 polymer ?
#
loop_
_entity_poly.entity_id
_entity_poly.type
_entity_poly.pdbx_seq_one_letter_code
_entity_poly.pdbx_strand_id
1 'polypeptide(L)'
;GYTVDTANAEAMEWGKGDGCGFHTEKCDTVAGGRGKYFCFEDSSSVKGCTYDYKSVGYCTVGTYGSDLPSYFQYYSGEPKKGGTSTFMDACPYFQGYSNRNCTDASYPATDSDYIFGWTYATDSRCHIVTDMIRNNFSPGSSGGRCLQTRCTGGSTVEFKVNGSAYVTCPSDGATVSSLPNYQGSVTCPTAANMCASFGTTTTTTAAPSGPTTTSAATPPPTTTSAPPTTTTAPTPPPTTTTASGSSCDTSYLLTGNSPSPVLSVESINAILTEHNNARRTVSPAAAVMPMLTWDQELANFAQEYMD
;
A
#
# COMPACT_ATOMS: atom_id res chain seq x y z
N GLY A 1 -29.11 -2.53 17.08
CA GLY A 1 -27.65 -2.74 16.99
C GLY A 1 -27.33 -3.23 15.61
N TYR A 2 -26.16 -2.89 15.09
CA TYR A 2 -25.60 -3.51 13.90
C TYR A 2 -24.47 -4.43 14.33
N THR A 3 -24.16 -5.44 13.52
CA THR A 3 -22.99 -6.30 13.69
C THR A 3 -22.16 -6.16 12.42
N VAL A 4 -20.87 -5.91 12.57
CA VAL A 4 -19.95 -5.73 11.44
C VAL A 4 -19.60 -7.11 10.88
N ASP A 5 -19.70 -7.24 9.56
CA ASP A 5 -19.19 -8.39 8.84
C ASP A 5 -17.84 -8.05 8.23
N THR A 6 -16.77 -8.53 8.88
CA THR A 6 -15.38 -8.26 8.47
C THR A 6 -14.99 -9.03 7.22
N ALA A 7 -15.73 -10.06 6.81
CA ALA A 7 -15.44 -10.81 5.59
C ALA A 7 -15.71 -10.00 4.31
N ASN A 8 -16.54 -8.96 4.41
CA ASN A 8 -16.88 -8.04 3.31
C ASN A 8 -16.18 -6.68 3.43
N ALA A 9 -15.21 -6.54 4.34
CA ALA A 9 -14.45 -5.31 4.48
C ALA A 9 -13.57 -5.07 3.24
N GLU A 10 -13.64 -3.86 2.67
CA GLU A 10 -12.74 -3.46 1.59
C GLU A 10 -11.31 -3.30 2.13
N ALA A 11 -10.33 -3.73 1.33
CA ALA A 11 -8.93 -3.57 1.67
C ALA A 11 -8.52 -2.09 1.50
N MET A 12 -8.05 -1.48 2.60
CA MET A 12 -7.39 -0.17 2.56
C MET A 12 -5.89 -0.36 2.34
N GLU A 13 -5.41 -0.09 1.13
CA GLU A 13 -3.99 -0.24 0.79
C GLU A 13 -3.10 0.89 1.37
N TRP A 14 -3.70 1.95 1.91
CA TRP A 14 -2.98 3.03 2.60
C TRP A 14 -2.62 2.64 4.03
N GLY A 15 -1.33 2.67 4.39
CA GLY A 15 -0.76 2.24 5.67
C GLY A 15 -0.65 0.72 5.88
N LYS A 16 -1.14 -0.10 4.95
CA LYS A 16 -1.21 -1.56 5.12
C LYS A 16 0.18 -2.19 5.10
N GLY A 17 0.50 -2.92 6.18
CA GLY A 17 1.75 -3.66 6.30
C GLY A 17 3.00 -2.78 6.49
N ASP A 18 2.84 -1.49 6.74
CA ASP A 18 3.95 -0.55 6.85
C ASP A 18 4.57 -0.46 8.25
N GLY A 19 3.99 -1.17 9.23
CA GLY A 19 4.49 -1.24 10.59
C GLY A 19 4.37 0.07 11.37
N CYS A 20 4.93 0.09 12.59
CA CYS A 20 4.72 1.19 13.53
C CYS A 20 5.25 2.53 13.02
N GLY A 21 6.37 2.51 12.28
CA GLY A 21 6.97 3.71 11.72
C GLY A 21 6.00 4.56 10.91
N PHE A 22 4.98 3.95 10.29
CA PHE A 22 3.96 4.65 9.51
C PHE A 22 3.11 5.64 10.31
N HIS A 23 2.92 5.44 11.62
CA HIS A 23 2.12 6.34 12.47
C HIS A 23 2.95 7.03 13.56
N THR A 24 4.17 6.58 13.86
CA THR A 24 5.01 7.19 14.91
C THR A 24 5.98 8.25 14.39
N GLU A 25 6.46 8.11 13.15
CA GLU A 25 7.48 8.99 12.58
C GLU A 25 6.86 10.10 11.71
N LYS A 26 7.64 11.09 11.27
CA LYS A 26 7.18 12.08 10.26
C LYS A 26 7.16 11.51 8.85
N CYS A 27 6.24 11.98 8.00
CA CYS A 27 6.04 11.45 6.65
C CYS A 27 7.23 11.58 5.68
N ASP A 28 8.20 12.44 5.96
CA ASP A 28 9.46 12.63 5.20
C ASP A 28 10.55 11.61 5.52
N THR A 29 10.28 10.69 6.45
CA THR A 29 11.18 9.59 6.79
C THR A 29 10.94 8.36 5.92
N VAL A 30 11.99 7.58 5.68
CA VAL A 30 11.91 6.30 4.93
C VAL A 30 11.18 5.21 5.72
N ALA A 31 11.07 5.38 7.04
CA ALA A 31 10.40 4.41 7.92
C ALA A 31 8.93 4.19 7.50
N GLY A 32 8.52 2.92 7.47
CA GLY A 32 7.14 2.52 7.18
C GLY A 32 6.69 2.71 5.73
N GLY A 33 7.55 2.43 4.75
CA GLY A 33 7.13 2.29 3.35
C GLY A 33 6.58 3.57 2.69
N ARG A 34 6.82 4.72 3.30
CA ARG A 34 6.13 6.00 3.01
C ARG A 34 6.39 6.61 1.65
N GLY A 35 7.49 6.22 1.00
CA GLY A 35 7.81 6.65 -0.37
C GLY A 35 6.74 6.26 -1.41
N LYS A 36 5.82 5.34 -1.08
CA LYS A 36 4.69 4.99 -1.95
C LYS A 36 3.47 5.91 -1.82
N TYR A 37 3.42 6.75 -0.78
CA TYR A 37 2.28 7.60 -0.46
C TYR A 37 2.57 9.09 -0.62
N PHE A 38 3.75 9.50 -0.15
CA PHE A 38 4.11 10.90 -0.05
C PHE A 38 5.14 11.29 -1.11
N CYS A 39 5.15 12.57 -1.47
CA CYS A 39 6.07 13.13 -2.46
C CYS A 39 6.77 14.35 -1.88
N PHE A 40 8.10 14.35 -1.83
CA PHE A 40 8.87 15.49 -1.29
C PHE A 40 9.54 16.27 -2.43
N GLU A 41 8.70 16.75 -3.35
CA GLU A 41 9.13 17.53 -4.50
C GLU A 41 9.19 19.02 -4.16
N ASP A 42 9.99 19.78 -4.92
CA ASP A 42 10.12 21.22 -4.72
C ASP A 42 8.95 22.04 -5.27
N SER A 43 8.15 21.45 -6.16
CA SER A 43 7.09 22.14 -6.88
C SER A 43 5.92 21.22 -7.22
N SER A 44 4.71 21.79 -7.23
CA SER A 44 3.49 21.11 -7.68
C SER A 44 3.45 20.87 -9.19
N SER A 45 4.45 21.35 -9.94
CA SER A 45 4.61 21.05 -11.36
C SER A 45 5.09 19.61 -11.62
N VAL A 46 5.65 18.93 -10.60
CA VAL A 46 6.09 17.54 -10.72
C VAL A 46 4.88 16.62 -10.82
N LYS A 47 4.83 15.86 -11.92
CA LYS A 47 3.75 14.92 -12.22
C LYS A 47 4.19 13.51 -11.87
N GLY A 48 3.39 12.83 -11.07
CA GLY A 48 3.65 11.46 -10.66
C GLY A 48 2.41 10.59 -10.75
N CYS A 49 2.45 9.47 -10.04
CA CYS A 49 1.33 8.55 -9.94
C CYS A 49 0.73 8.62 -8.55
N THR A 50 -0.59 8.50 -8.46
CA THR A 50 -1.26 8.27 -7.19
C THR A 50 -0.79 6.94 -6.60
N TYR A 51 -0.88 6.78 -5.27
CA TYR A 51 -0.40 5.59 -4.56
C TYR A 51 -1.01 4.27 -5.08
N ASP A 52 -2.24 4.35 -5.58
CA ASP A 52 -3.00 3.22 -6.15
C ASP A 52 -2.72 3.02 -7.65
N TYR A 53 -1.83 3.81 -8.26
CA TYR A 53 -1.52 3.82 -9.69
C TYR A 53 -2.73 4.04 -10.61
N LYS A 54 -3.90 4.46 -10.09
CA LYS A 54 -5.10 4.60 -10.92
C LYS A 54 -5.15 5.92 -11.66
N SER A 55 -4.38 6.93 -11.24
CA SER A 55 -4.38 8.25 -11.86
C SER A 55 -2.97 8.84 -11.95
N VAL A 56 -2.77 9.67 -12.97
CA VAL A 56 -1.65 10.63 -12.97
C VAL A 56 -2.05 11.79 -12.06
N GLY A 57 -1.11 12.22 -11.22
CA GLY A 57 -1.31 13.30 -10.27
C GLY A 57 -0.20 14.34 -10.29
N TYR A 58 -0.34 15.29 -9.39
CA TYR A 58 0.70 16.27 -9.05
C TYR A 58 1.02 16.21 -7.57
N CYS A 59 2.26 16.56 -7.23
CA CYS A 59 2.65 16.63 -5.83
C CYS A 59 1.98 17.84 -5.15
N THR A 60 1.24 17.63 -4.07
CA THR A 60 0.46 18.69 -3.39
C THR A 60 1.33 19.60 -2.52
N VAL A 61 2.53 19.98 -2.96
CA VAL A 61 3.41 20.90 -2.24
C VAL A 61 2.97 22.35 -2.44
N GLY A 62 3.09 23.16 -1.39
CA GLY A 62 2.82 24.60 -1.42
C GLY A 62 3.51 25.34 -0.29
N THR A 63 3.24 26.65 -0.22
CA THR A 63 3.82 27.55 0.77
C THR A 63 2.72 28.20 1.60
N TYR A 64 2.83 28.10 2.92
CA TYR A 64 1.92 28.69 3.89
C TYR A 64 2.25 30.17 4.15
N GLY A 65 1.27 30.94 4.64
CA GLY A 65 1.48 32.37 4.96
C GLY A 65 2.41 32.57 6.18
N SER A 66 2.33 31.66 7.13
CA SER A 66 3.16 31.60 8.35
C SER A 66 3.94 30.29 8.40
N ASP A 67 4.92 30.25 9.30
CA ASP A 67 5.68 29.03 9.56
C ASP A 67 4.72 27.93 10.06
N LEU A 68 4.91 26.72 9.54
CA LEU A 68 4.24 25.53 10.04
C LEU A 68 4.77 25.20 11.44
N PRO A 69 3.98 24.54 12.30
CA PRO A 69 4.51 23.95 13.52
C PRO A 69 5.71 23.03 13.23
N SER A 70 6.70 22.98 14.12
CA SER A 70 7.94 22.23 13.89
C SER A 70 7.73 20.73 13.59
N TYR A 71 6.66 20.13 14.10
CA TYR A 71 6.27 18.75 13.82
C TYR A 71 5.66 18.54 12.42
N PHE A 72 5.24 19.60 11.73
CA PHE A 72 4.78 19.61 10.33
C PHE A 72 5.77 20.27 9.36
N GLN A 73 6.96 20.61 9.83
CA GLN A 73 8.05 21.06 8.96
C GLN A 73 8.82 19.83 8.45
N TYR A 74 8.78 19.65 7.13
CA TYR A 74 9.40 18.53 6.41
C TYR A 74 10.53 18.97 5.47
N TYR A 75 10.56 20.25 5.09
CA TYR A 75 11.54 20.80 4.15
C TYR A 75 12.60 21.58 4.92
N SER A 76 13.85 21.12 4.82
CA SER A 76 14.98 21.72 5.54
C SER A 76 15.19 23.18 5.14
N GLY A 77 15.13 24.09 6.12
CA GLY A 77 15.31 25.53 5.90
C GLY A 77 14.10 26.25 5.30
N GLU A 78 12.99 25.55 5.05
CA GLU A 78 11.77 26.11 4.47
C GLU A 78 10.57 25.86 5.41
N PRO A 79 10.47 26.56 6.55
CA PRO A 79 9.47 26.26 7.59
C PRO A 79 8.02 26.50 7.14
N LYS A 80 7.81 27.18 6.01
CA LYS A 80 6.50 27.44 5.41
C LYS A 80 6.13 26.44 4.32
N LYS A 81 7.03 25.54 3.94
CA LYS A 81 6.81 24.60 2.83
C LYS A 81 6.31 23.26 3.35
N GLY A 82 5.27 22.76 2.71
CA GLY A 82 4.63 21.51 3.08
C GLY A 82 3.54 21.12 2.09
N GLY A 83 2.88 20.01 2.36
CA GLY A 83 1.65 19.59 1.71
C GLY A 83 0.52 20.58 1.96
N THR A 84 -0.30 20.85 0.96
CA THR A 84 -1.41 21.82 1.03
C THR A 84 -2.64 21.30 1.80
N SER A 85 -2.70 20.01 2.11
CA SER A 85 -3.81 19.40 2.85
C SER A 85 -3.50 19.32 4.34
N THR A 86 -4.34 19.94 5.16
CA THR A 86 -4.27 19.82 6.62
C THR A 86 -4.75 18.47 7.13
N PHE A 87 -5.54 17.72 6.35
CA PHE A 87 -5.95 16.35 6.71
C PHE A 87 -4.81 15.34 6.60
N MET A 88 -3.74 15.71 5.89
CA MET A 88 -2.55 14.88 5.74
C MET A 88 -1.42 15.39 6.63
N ASP A 89 -1.70 16.16 7.68
CA ASP A 89 -0.67 16.74 8.54
C ASP A 89 0.36 17.59 7.79
N ALA A 90 -0.06 18.25 6.70
CA ALA A 90 0.82 18.93 5.76
C ALA A 90 1.87 18.01 5.10
N CYS A 91 1.64 16.70 5.06
CA CYS A 91 2.41 15.78 4.24
C CYS A 91 2.00 15.91 2.77
N PRO A 92 2.94 16.25 1.87
CA PRO A 92 2.67 16.29 0.44
C PRO A 92 2.49 14.88 -0.14
N TYR A 93 1.50 14.70 -1.01
CA TYR A 93 1.21 13.43 -1.69
C TYR A 93 0.85 13.68 -3.15
N PHE A 94 0.85 12.63 -3.97
CA PHE A 94 0.36 12.76 -5.35
C PHE A 94 -1.17 12.76 -5.37
N GLN A 95 -1.76 13.92 -5.63
CA GLN A 95 -3.19 14.05 -5.86
C GLN A 95 -3.50 13.86 -7.34
N GLY A 96 -4.40 12.92 -7.65
CA GLY A 96 -4.81 12.61 -9.01
C GLY A 96 -5.49 13.81 -9.68
N TYR A 97 -5.15 14.09 -10.94
CA TYR A 97 -5.91 15.05 -11.73
C TYR A 97 -7.30 14.47 -12.04
N SER A 98 -8.34 15.30 -11.97
CA SER A 98 -9.72 14.91 -12.29
C SER A 98 -9.90 14.41 -13.72
N ASN A 99 -9.01 14.78 -14.63
CA ASN A 99 -9.04 14.42 -16.05
C ASN A 99 -7.89 13.48 -16.46
N ARG A 100 -7.20 12.83 -15.51
CA ARG A 100 -6.11 11.87 -15.80
C ARG A 100 -6.27 10.57 -15.01
N ASN A 101 -7.51 10.08 -14.89
CA ASN A 101 -7.78 8.74 -14.38
C ASN A 101 -7.43 7.72 -15.45
N CYS A 102 -6.38 6.92 -15.20
CA CYS A 102 -5.89 5.91 -16.13
C CYS A 102 -6.89 4.79 -16.38
N THR A 103 -7.74 4.48 -15.39
CA THR A 103 -8.71 3.38 -15.46
C THR A 103 -10.00 3.74 -16.21
N ASP A 104 -10.17 5.02 -16.54
CA ASP A 104 -11.34 5.52 -17.25
C ASP A 104 -11.19 5.35 -18.76
N ALA A 105 -11.66 4.22 -19.29
CA ALA A 105 -11.66 3.92 -20.72
C ALA A 105 -12.55 4.87 -21.55
N SER A 106 -13.42 5.67 -20.91
CA SER A 106 -14.23 6.67 -21.61
C SER A 106 -13.44 7.92 -21.98
N TYR A 107 -12.27 8.12 -21.38
CA TYR A 107 -11.41 9.27 -21.67
C TYR A 107 -10.77 9.10 -23.06
N PRO A 108 -11.10 9.96 -24.04
CA PRO A 108 -10.51 9.84 -25.36
C PRO A 108 -9.06 10.32 -25.31
N ALA A 109 -8.09 9.41 -25.42
CA ALA A 109 -6.71 9.81 -25.68
C ALA A 109 -6.67 10.62 -26.98
N THR A 110 -6.15 11.83 -26.90
CA THR A 110 -5.94 12.71 -28.05
C THR A 110 -4.73 12.25 -28.88
N ASP A 111 -4.59 12.74 -30.10
CA ASP A 111 -3.38 12.51 -30.91
C ASP A 111 -2.10 12.95 -30.15
N SER A 112 -2.18 14.03 -29.37
CA SER A 112 -1.09 14.49 -28.51
C SER A 112 -0.80 13.52 -27.37
N ASP A 113 -1.82 12.94 -26.75
CA ASP A 113 -1.65 11.90 -25.71
C ASP A 113 -0.93 10.68 -26.31
N TYR A 114 -1.28 10.26 -27.53
CA TYR A 114 -0.58 9.17 -28.20
C TYR A 114 0.87 9.49 -28.53
N ILE A 115 1.24 10.73 -28.89
CA ILE A 115 2.65 11.10 -29.11
C ILE A 115 3.50 10.86 -27.86
N PHE A 116 2.94 11.04 -26.67
CA PHE A 116 3.62 10.79 -25.39
C PHE A 116 3.28 9.42 -24.77
N GLY A 117 2.68 8.52 -25.56
CA GLY A 117 2.44 7.13 -25.21
C GLY A 117 1.34 6.89 -24.16
N TRP A 118 0.43 7.85 -23.98
CA TRP A 118 -0.70 7.69 -23.08
C TRP A 118 -1.71 6.69 -23.65
N THR A 119 -2.30 5.88 -22.76
CA THR A 119 -3.41 5.00 -23.09
C THR A 119 -4.33 4.86 -21.88
N TYR A 120 -5.60 5.20 -22.06
CA TYR A 120 -6.65 5.06 -21.04
C TYR A 120 -7.46 3.80 -21.34
N ALA A 121 -7.58 2.92 -20.35
CA ALA A 121 -8.27 1.64 -20.45
C ALA A 121 -8.58 1.14 -19.04
N THR A 122 -9.53 0.22 -18.89
CA THR A 122 -9.89 -0.35 -17.58
C THR A 122 -8.69 -1.01 -16.87
N ASP A 123 -7.77 -1.57 -17.66
CA ASP A 123 -6.53 -2.20 -17.20
C ASP A 123 -5.32 -1.25 -17.21
N SER A 124 -5.49 0.01 -17.60
CA SER A 124 -4.40 0.98 -17.56
C SER A 124 -4.06 1.39 -16.14
N ARG A 125 -2.77 1.59 -15.89
CA ARG A 125 -2.21 2.09 -14.64
C ARG A 125 -1.18 3.17 -14.93
N CYS A 126 -0.93 4.01 -13.93
CA CYS A 126 0.05 5.06 -14.01
C CYS A 126 1.46 4.50 -13.82
N HIS A 127 2.35 4.83 -14.74
CA HIS A 127 3.77 4.55 -14.67
C HIS A 127 4.56 5.85 -14.68
N ILE A 128 5.71 5.88 -14.02
CA ILE A 128 6.65 6.99 -14.13
C ILE A 128 7.49 6.78 -15.40
N VAL A 129 7.60 7.84 -16.21
CA VAL A 129 8.40 7.80 -17.44
C VAL A 129 9.43 8.92 -17.46
N THR A 130 10.50 8.70 -18.21
CA THR A 130 11.54 9.71 -18.47
C THR A 130 11.69 9.95 -19.96
N ASP A 131 11.58 11.22 -20.37
CA ASP A 131 11.76 11.67 -21.76
C ASP A 131 10.97 10.84 -22.80
N MET A 132 9.78 10.37 -22.42
CA MET A 132 9.03 9.43 -23.26
C MET A 132 8.32 10.17 -24.38
N ILE A 133 8.53 9.70 -25.61
CA ILE A 133 7.90 10.22 -26.82
C ILE A 133 7.99 9.23 -27.97
N ARG A 134 7.03 9.31 -28.90
CA ARG A 134 7.02 8.50 -30.12
C ARG A 134 8.25 8.84 -30.98
N ASN A 135 8.83 7.82 -31.62
CA ASN A 135 9.98 8.00 -32.50
C ASN A 135 9.73 9.08 -33.56
N ASN A 136 10.75 9.88 -33.83
CA ASN A 136 10.74 11.02 -34.76
C ASN A 136 9.98 12.27 -34.26
N PHE A 137 9.54 12.30 -33.00
CA PHE A 137 9.00 13.51 -32.37
C PHE A 137 9.94 14.01 -31.26
N SER A 138 9.93 15.32 -31.01
CA SER A 138 10.68 15.97 -29.94
C SER A 138 9.99 17.29 -29.51
N PRO A 139 10.21 17.78 -28.27
CA PRO A 139 10.94 17.15 -27.16
C PRO A 139 10.11 16.08 -26.45
N GLY A 140 10.78 15.13 -25.77
CA GLY A 140 10.09 14.16 -24.93
C GLY A 140 9.60 14.75 -23.61
N SER A 141 8.92 13.91 -22.82
CA SER A 141 8.28 14.38 -21.59
C SER A 141 8.35 13.34 -20.47
N SER A 142 8.55 13.81 -19.24
CA SER A 142 8.68 12.96 -18.05
C SER A 142 7.44 13.04 -17.15
N GLY A 143 7.39 12.17 -16.15
CA GLY A 143 6.36 12.12 -15.10
C GLY A 143 5.35 10.98 -15.29
N GLY A 144 4.22 11.03 -14.58
CA GLY A 144 3.19 9.99 -14.66
C GLY A 144 2.55 9.85 -16.05
N ARG A 145 2.39 8.62 -16.53
CA ARG A 145 1.71 8.26 -17.79
C ARG A 145 0.80 7.07 -17.59
N CYS A 146 -0.38 7.10 -18.19
CA CYS A 146 -1.26 5.94 -18.21
C CYS A 146 -0.81 4.96 -19.29
N LEU A 147 -0.49 3.73 -18.89
CA LEU A 147 -0.12 2.62 -19.78
C LEU A 147 -0.99 1.41 -19.48
N GLN A 148 -1.40 0.67 -20.52
CA GLN A 148 -2.09 -0.61 -20.31
C GLN A 148 -1.16 -1.57 -19.59
N THR A 149 -1.65 -2.12 -18.49
CA THR A 149 -0.84 -2.89 -17.55
C THR A 149 -1.55 -4.18 -17.20
N ARG A 150 -0.80 -5.25 -16.98
CA ARG A 150 -1.32 -6.50 -16.45
C ARG A 150 -0.32 -7.10 -15.47
N CYS A 151 -0.84 -7.93 -14.58
CA CYS A 151 -0.02 -8.75 -13.71
C CYS A 151 -0.11 -10.23 -14.12
N THR A 152 1.04 -10.84 -14.38
CA THR A 152 1.17 -12.27 -14.67
C THR A 152 1.77 -12.97 -13.46
N GLY A 153 1.32 -14.20 -13.18
CA GLY A 153 1.78 -14.98 -12.02
C GLY A 153 1.54 -14.33 -10.65
N GLY A 154 0.72 -13.29 -10.56
CA GLY A 154 0.42 -12.54 -9.33
C GLY A 154 1.52 -11.57 -8.86
N SER A 155 2.70 -11.58 -9.49
CA SER A 155 3.87 -10.81 -9.02
C SER A 155 4.73 -10.21 -10.14
N THR A 156 4.37 -10.40 -11.41
CA THR A 156 5.12 -9.86 -12.53
C THR A 156 4.30 -8.80 -13.24
N VAL A 157 4.81 -7.57 -13.26
CA VAL A 157 4.17 -6.46 -13.97
C VAL A 157 4.59 -6.46 -15.43
N GLU A 158 3.62 -6.37 -16.32
CA GLU A 158 3.84 -6.16 -17.74
C GLU A 158 3.02 -4.97 -18.21
N PHE A 159 3.61 -4.13 -19.05
CA PHE A 159 2.93 -2.96 -19.61
C PHE A 159 3.13 -2.89 -21.11
N LYS A 160 2.29 -2.15 -21.80
CA LYS A 160 2.49 -1.83 -23.23
C LYS A 160 2.22 -0.36 -23.50
N VAL A 161 2.83 0.15 -24.55
CA VAL A 161 2.74 1.54 -24.97
C VAL A 161 1.99 1.60 -26.28
N ASN A 162 0.80 2.23 -26.28
CA ASN A 162 -0.01 2.48 -27.48
C ASN A 162 -0.18 1.25 -28.40
N GLY A 163 -0.82 0.20 -27.86
CA GLY A 163 -1.15 -1.01 -28.63
C GLY A 163 0.04 -1.91 -28.97
N SER A 164 1.25 -1.61 -28.49
CA SER A 164 2.42 -2.46 -28.69
C SER A 164 2.33 -3.81 -27.97
N ALA A 165 3.32 -4.67 -28.19
CA ALA A 165 3.50 -5.87 -27.39
C ALA A 165 3.78 -5.51 -25.93
N TYR A 166 3.40 -6.41 -25.01
CA TYR A 166 3.72 -6.28 -23.60
C TYR A 166 5.23 -6.37 -23.39
N VAL A 167 5.73 -5.48 -22.53
CA VAL A 167 7.09 -5.41 -22.04
C VAL A 167 7.06 -5.75 -20.56
N THR A 168 7.88 -6.72 -20.17
CA THR A 168 7.94 -7.22 -18.80
C THR A 168 8.90 -6.39 -17.97
N CYS A 169 8.48 -6.03 -16.76
CA CYS A 169 9.35 -5.41 -15.78
C CYS A 169 10.33 -6.44 -15.19
N PRO A 170 11.66 -6.20 -15.26
CA PRO A 170 12.63 -7.19 -14.78
C PRO A 170 12.71 -7.22 -13.24
N SER A 171 12.54 -6.07 -12.58
CA SER A 171 12.47 -5.95 -11.12
C SER A 171 11.83 -4.62 -10.74
N ASP A 172 11.43 -4.50 -9.47
CA ASP A 172 10.94 -3.25 -8.89
C ASP A 172 11.99 -2.13 -9.05
N GLY A 173 11.56 -0.95 -9.48
CA GLY A 173 12.41 0.22 -9.69
C GLY A 173 13.33 0.17 -10.92
N ALA A 174 13.34 -0.93 -11.67
CA ALA A 174 14.15 -1.03 -12.89
C ALA A 174 13.66 -0.07 -13.98
N THR A 175 14.58 0.43 -14.79
CA THR A 175 14.26 1.31 -15.92
C THR A 175 14.27 0.53 -17.23
N VAL A 176 13.16 0.59 -17.97
CA VAL A 176 12.98 -0.08 -19.25
C VAL A 176 12.99 0.96 -20.37
N SER A 177 14.03 0.94 -21.20
CA SER A 177 14.19 1.88 -22.33
C SER A 177 13.96 1.25 -23.71
N SER A 178 13.79 -0.07 -23.78
CA SER A 178 13.47 -0.78 -25.02
C SER A 178 11.96 -0.73 -25.26
N LEU A 179 11.46 0.42 -25.73
CA LEU A 179 10.04 0.67 -25.95
C LEU A 179 9.71 0.57 -27.45
N PRO A 180 8.75 -0.27 -27.87
CA PRO A 180 8.39 -0.38 -29.28
C PRO A 180 7.80 0.95 -29.82
N ASN A 181 8.42 1.55 -30.83
CA ASN A 181 8.04 2.83 -31.46
C ASN A 181 8.14 4.09 -30.59
N TYR A 182 8.72 3.99 -29.40
CA TYR A 182 8.96 5.12 -28.50
C TYR A 182 10.42 5.16 -28.08
N GLN A 183 10.88 6.37 -27.78
CA GLN A 183 12.14 6.66 -27.12
C GLN A 183 11.85 7.14 -25.68
N GLY A 184 12.90 7.23 -24.87
CA GLY A 184 12.78 7.45 -23.43
C GLY A 184 12.72 6.13 -22.64
N SER A 185 12.16 6.18 -21.44
CA SER A 185 12.08 5.00 -20.57
C SER A 185 10.89 5.01 -19.62
N VAL A 186 10.53 3.81 -19.14
CA VAL A 186 9.52 3.58 -18.11
C VAL A 186 10.20 3.03 -16.87
N THR A 187 9.91 3.57 -15.69
CA THR A 187 10.35 3.03 -14.41
C THR A 187 9.33 2.01 -13.91
N CYS A 188 9.81 0.80 -13.67
CA CYS A 188 8.99 -0.31 -13.18
C CYS A 188 8.50 -0.02 -11.75
N PRO A 189 7.17 -0.12 -11.51
CA PRO A 189 6.60 0.07 -10.19
C PRO A 189 6.96 -1.11 -9.28
N THR A 190 6.69 -0.96 -7.99
CA THR A 190 6.68 -2.08 -7.06
C THR A 190 5.59 -3.06 -7.46
N ALA A 191 5.96 -4.30 -7.82
CA ALA A 191 5.01 -5.27 -8.34
C ALA A 191 3.86 -5.58 -7.37
N ALA A 192 4.15 -5.68 -6.07
CA ALA A 192 3.13 -5.91 -5.05
C ALA A 192 2.06 -4.82 -5.04
N ASN A 193 2.45 -3.54 -5.03
CA ASN A 193 1.52 -2.42 -4.98
C ASN A 193 0.77 -2.27 -6.32
N MET A 194 1.47 -2.43 -7.44
CA MET A 194 0.86 -2.34 -8.77
C MET A 194 -0.17 -3.46 -8.98
N CYS A 195 0.14 -4.70 -8.61
CA CYS A 195 -0.79 -5.82 -8.80
C CYS A 195 -1.98 -5.77 -7.83
N ALA A 196 -1.79 -5.28 -6.60
CA ALA A 196 -2.89 -5.02 -5.67
C ALA A 196 -3.89 -3.98 -6.23
N SER A 197 -3.43 -3.02 -7.05
CA SER A 197 -4.29 -1.98 -7.63
C SER A 197 -5.34 -2.48 -8.62
N PHE A 198 -5.22 -3.72 -9.13
CA PHE A 198 -6.23 -4.34 -9.98
C PHE A 198 -7.48 -4.78 -9.22
N GLY A 199 -7.44 -4.68 -7.88
CA GLY A 199 -8.39 -5.32 -7.00
C GLY A 199 -8.10 -6.82 -6.97
N THR A 200 -8.08 -7.39 -5.78
CA THR A 200 -8.31 -8.83 -5.67
C THR A 200 -9.73 -9.07 -6.16
N THR A 201 -9.90 -9.43 -7.43
CA THR A 201 -10.92 -10.43 -7.74
C THR A 201 -10.55 -11.62 -6.86
N THR A 202 -11.19 -11.72 -5.70
CA THR A 202 -11.41 -13.01 -5.08
C THR A 202 -12.06 -13.82 -6.18
N THR A 203 -11.27 -14.67 -6.82
CA THR A 203 -11.80 -15.79 -7.57
C THR A 203 -12.44 -16.66 -6.50
N THR A 204 -13.66 -16.29 -6.10
CA THR A 204 -14.58 -17.22 -5.47
C THR A 204 -14.86 -18.21 -6.58
N THR A 205 -13.99 -19.22 -6.67
CA THR A 205 -14.34 -20.51 -7.24
C THR A 205 -15.57 -20.92 -6.44
N ALA A 206 -16.75 -20.59 -6.97
CA ALA A 206 -18.00 -21.05 -6.45
C ALA A 206 -17.85 -22.56 -6.34
N ALA A 207 -17.83 -23.06 -5.10
CA ALA A 207 -17.95 -24.48 -4.85
C ALA A 207 -19.18 -24.95 -5.64
N PRO A 208 -19.09 -25.99 -6.47
CA PRO A 208 -20.23 -26.40 -7.27
C PRO A 208 -21.36 -26.76 -6.33
N SER A 209 -22.45 -26.00 -6.42
CA SER A 209 -23.72 -26.30 -5.77
C SER A 209 -24.06 -27.75 -6.06
N GLY A 210 -23.97 -28.60 -5.03
CA GLY A 210 -24.26 -30.01 -5.16
C GLY A 210 -25.68 -30.21 -5.68
N PRO A 211 -25.91 -31.14 -6.63
CA PRO A 211 -27.27 -31.48 -7.01
C PRO A 211 -27.89 -32.42 -5.95
N THR A 212 -29.05 -31.96 -5.50
CA THR A 212 -30.24 -32.64 -5.00
C THR A 212 -30.22 -34.16 -4.93
N THR A 213 -30.65 -34.64 -3.76
CA THR A 213 -30.98 -36.03 -3.41
C THR A 213 -31.88 -36.74 -4.42
N THR A 214 -31.50 -37.96 -4.80
CA THR A 214 -32.46 -39.02 -5.16
C THR A 214 -31.88 -40.39 -4.80
N SER A 215 -32.67 -41.18 -4.08
CA SER A 215 -32.33 -42.53 -3.59
C SER A 215 -32.30 -43.56 -4.72
N ALA A 216 -31.32 -44.47 -4.72
CA ALA A 216 -31.55 -45.93 -4.65
C ALA A 216 -30.28 -46.77 -4.95
N ALA A 217 -30.19 -47.88 -4.20
CA ALA A 217 -29.55 -49.17 -4.49
C ALA A 217 -28.02 -49.35 -4.31
N THR A 218 -27.67 -50.00 -3.19
CA THR A 218 -26.47 -50.83 -2.93
C THR A 218 -26.52 -52.14 -3.73
N PRO A 219 -25.39 -52.81 -4.10
CA PRO A 219 -24.66 -53.73 -3.19
C PRO A 219 -23.12 -53.82 -3.50
N PRO A 220 -22.34 -54.82 -3.02
CA PRO A 220 -21.83 -55.06 -1.67
C PRO A 220 -20.25 -55.06 -1.64
N PRO A 221 -19.58 -55.37 -0.52
CA PRO A 221 -18.20 -54.93 -0.25
C PRO A 221 -17.14 -55.95 -0.71
N THR A 222 -15.95 -55.46 -1.06
CA THR A 222 -14.75 -56.27 -1.15
C THR A 222 -13.61 -55.66 -0.35
N THR A 223 -13.23 -56.41 0.67
CA THR A 223 -12.06 -56.27 1.54
C THR A 223 -10.77 -56.56 0.78
N THR A 224 -9.70 -55.79 0.98
CA THR A 224 -8.33 -56.31 0.99
C THR A 224 -7.44 -55.41 1.85
N SER A 225 -6.74 -56.04 2.79
CA SER A 225 -5.86 -55.42 3.78
C SER A 225 -4.38 -55.45 3.37
N ALA A 226 -3.63 -54.49 3.95
CA ALA A 226 -2.22 -54.53 4.40
C ALA A 226 -1.10 -54.12 3.41
N PRO A 227 0.12 -53.75 3.89
CA PRO A 227 0.59 -53.39 5.25
C PRO A 227 1.36 -52.03 5.32
N PRO A 228 1.83 -51.58 6.51
CA PRO A 228 2.49 -50.28 6.69
C PRO A 228 4.02 -50.38 6.50
N THR A 229 4.62 -49.33 5.94
CA THR A 229 6.08 -49.12 5.99
C THR A 229 6.41 -47.75 6.55
N THR A 230 7.01 -47.79 7.74
CA THR A 230 7.73 -46.74 8.44
C THR A 230 9.01 -46.35 7.70
N THR A 231 9.21 -45.05 7.43
CA THR A 231 10.56 -44.51 7.22
C THR A 231 10.67 -43.10 7.81
N THR A 232 11.77 -42.93 8.52
CA THR A 232 12.21 -41.89 9.45
C THR A 232 12.49 -40.53 8.79
N ALA A 233 12.23 -39.46 9.53
CA ALA A 233 12.59 -38.08 9.20
C ALA A 233 14.10 -37.82 9.39
N PRO A 234 14.74 -36.98 8.55
CA PRO A 234 16.10 -36.49 8.81
C PRO A 234 16.09 -35.12 9.50
N THR A 235 16.96 -35.01 10.50
CA THR A 235 17.33 -33.84 11.31
C THR A 235 18.09 -32.77 10.49
N PRO A 236 17.91 -31.45 10.72
CA PRO A 236 18.75 -30.42 10.12
C PRO A 236 20.02 -30.10 10.94
N PRO A 237 21.16 -29.71 10.31
CA PRO A 237 22.37 -29.20 10.98
C PRO A 237 22.33 -27.67 11.26
N PRO A 238 23.33 -27.11 11.98
CA PRO A 238 23.15 -25.97 12.88
C PRO A 238 23.35 -24.58 12.25
N THR A 239 22.85 -23.62 13.02
CA THR A 239 22.82 -22.17 12.90
C THR A 239 24.20 -21.50 12.80
N THR A 240 24.30 -20.46 11.96
CA THR A 240 25.31 -19.41 12.03
C THR A 240 24.65 -18.02 12.09
N THR A 241 24.95 -17.29 13.16
CA THR A 241 24.59 -15.89 13.47
C THR A 241 25.43 -14.93 12.61
N THR A 242 24.91 -13.83 12.03
CA THR A 242 24.91 -12.39 12.47
C THR A 242 24.47 -11.59 11.20
N ALA A 243 23.65 -10.53 11.15
CA ALA A 243 23.62 -9.31 11.94
C ALA A 243 22.27 -8.54 11.87
N SER A 244 21.80 -8.14 13.06
CA SER A 244 21.15 -6.87 13.46
C SER A 244 20.31 -6.05 12.47
N GLY A 245 19.01 -6.31 12.43
CA GLY A 245 17.99 -5.28 12.22
C GLY A 245 17.37 -4.91 13.57
N SER A 246 17.32 -3.62 13.91
CA SER A 246 16.75 -3.15 15.18
C SER A 246 15.25 -3.46 15.22
N SER A 247 14.91 -4.52 15.94
CA SER A 247 13.55 -4.84 16.38
C SER A 247 12.96 -3.64 17.10
N CYS A 248 11.66 -3.38 16.89
CA CYS A 248 10.89 -2.55 17.82
C CYS A 248 11.17 -3.07 19.24
N ASP A 249 11.41 -2.17 20.19
CA ASP A 249 11.64 -2.56 21.58
C ASP A 249 10.37 -3.22 22.11
N THR A 250 10.32 -4.54 21.95
CA THR A 250 9.28 -5.42 22.48
C THR A 250 9.67 -5.87 23.88
N SER A 251 10.30 -5.03 24.69
CA SER A 251 10.58 -5.32 26.11
C SER A 251 9.33 -5.65 26.94
N TYR A 252 8.13 -5.53 26.35
CA TYR A 252 6.87 -6.02 26.91
C TYR A 252 6.37 -7.36 26.37
N LEU A 253 7.03 -7.98 25.39
CA LEU A 253 6.57 -9.22 24.78
C LEU A 253 7.69 -10.26 24.74
N LEU A 254 7.35 -11.42 25.32
CA LEU A 254 7.97 -12.74 25.19
C LEU A 254 9.03 -13.10 26.23
N THR A 255 8.57 -13.49 27.42
CA THR A 255 9.06 -14.74 28.03
C THR A 255 7.97 -15.81 27.87
N GLY A 256 8.40 -17.01 27.48
CA GLY A 256 7.57 -17.99 26.79
C GLY A 256 6.51 -18.72 27.61
N ASN A 257 5.63 -19.35 26.83
CA ASN A 257 4.54 -20.29 27.17
C ASN A 257 3.40 -19.76 28.04
N SER A 258 2.16 -19.91 27.51
CA SER A 258 0.82 -19.61 28.07
C SER A 258 0.19 -18.28 27.58
N PRO A 259 -1.16 -18.16 27.59
CA PRO A 259 -1.97 -17.50 26.57
C PRO A 259 -1.81 -15.97 26.52
N SER A 260 -2.12 -15.39 25.36
CA SER A 260 -2.01 -13.98 24.92
C SER A 260 -1.99 -12.89 26.01
N PRO A 261 -1.19 -11.82 25.85
CA PRO A 261 -1.00 -10.85 26.92
C PRO A 261 -2.17 -9.87 26.98
N VAL A 262 -3.02 -10.03 27.99
CA VAL A 262 -3.83 -8.93 28.49
C VAL A 262 -2.87 -7.90 29.09
N LEU A 263 -2.89 -6.65 28.62
CA LEU A 263 -2.08 -5.55 29.18
C LEU A 263 -2.22 -5.52 30.71
N SER A 264 -1.09 -5.36 31.41
CA SER A 264 -1.11 -5.28 32.88
C SER A 264 -1.83 -4.01 33.36
N VAL A 265 -2.41 -4.04 34.56
CA VAL A 265 -3.08 -2.86 35.16
C VAL A 265 -2.11 -1.68 35.30
N GLU A 266 -0.83 -1.93 35.57
CA GLU A 266 0.20 -0.89 35.61
C GLU A 266 0.43 -0.25 34.24
N SER A 267 0.50 -1.06 33.18
CA SER A 267 0.65 -0.57 31.80
C SER A 267 -0.55 0.29 31.39
N ILE A 268 -1.77 -0.16 31.72
CA ILE A 268 -3.01 0.58 31.47
C ILE A 268 -2.97 1.95 32.17
N ASN A 269 -2.59 1.97 33.46
CA ASN A 269 -2.52 3.20 34.24
C ASN A 269 -1.44 4.16 33.73
N ALA A 270 -0.30 3.64 33.26
CA ALA A 270 0.76 4.45 32.67
C ALA A 270 0.29 5.13 31.37
N ILE A 271 -0.36 4.37 30.47
CA ILE A 271 -0.90 4.89 29.20
C ILE A 271 -1.94 5.98 29.45
N LEU A 272 -2.88 5.74 30.37
CA LEU A 272 -3.91 6.72 30.72
C LEU A 272 -3.32 7.98 31.34
N THR A 273 -2.30 7.84 32.19
CA THR A 273 -1.63 8.97 32.85
C THR A 273 -0.96 9.87 31.81
N GLU A 274 -0.22 9.28 30.88
CA GLU A 274 0.49 10.03 29.84
C GLU A 274 -0.48 10.78 28.93
N HIS A 275 -1.52 10.11 28.44
CA HIS A 275 -2.52 10.75 27.58
C HIS A 275 -3.29 11.85 28.29
N ASN A 276 -3.64 11.65 29.57
CA ASN A 276 -4.33 12.66 30.36
C ASN A 276 -3.43 13.86 30.69
N ASN A 277 -2.12 13.65 30.84
CA ASN A 277 -1.16 14.75 31.02
C ASN A 277 -1.02 15.58 29.75
N ALA A 278 -0.84 14.93 28.59
CA ALA A 278 -0.77 15.62 27.30
C ALA A 278 -2.03 16.44 27.00
N ARG A 279 -3.20 15.90 27.35
CA ARG A 279 -4.51 16.57 27.25
C ARG A 279 -4.60 17.81 28.14
N ARG A 280 -3.99 17.80 29.33
CA ARG A 280 -4.00 18.97 30.23
C ARG A 280 -3.13 20.13 29.74
N THR A 281 -2.15 19.85 28.87
CA THR A 281 -1.15 20.84 28.43
C THR A 281 -1.41 21.40 27.03
N VAL A 282 -2.58 21.15 26.44
CA VAL A 282 -2.90 21.62 25.08
C VAL A 282 -2.96 23.15 25.00
N SER A 283 -2.47 23.71 23.88
CA SER A 283 -2.51 25.14 23.58
C SER A 283 -3.07 25.38 22.17
N PRO A 284 -4.14 26.18 22.00
CA PRO A 284 -4.84 26.92 23.07
C PRO A 284 -5.57 25.99 24.04
N ALA A 285 -5.75 26.45 25.28
CA ALA A 285 -6.41 25.67 26.32
C ALA A 285 -7.84 25.32 25.92
N ALA A 286 -8.21 24.04 26.04
CA ALA A 286 -9.56 23.58 25.76
C ALA A 286 -10.50 23.93 26.92
N ALA A 287 -11.65 24.55 26.60
CA ALA A 287 -12.66 24.92 27.61
C ALA A 287 -13.31 23.69 28.29
N VAL A 288 -13.39 22.55 27.57
CA VAL A 288 -13.87 21.27 28.10
C VAL A 288 -13.03 20.17 27.46
N MET A 289 -12.21 19.49 28.26
CA MET A 289 -11.47 18.31 27.81
C MET A 289 -11.75 17.13 28.76
N PRO A 290 -12.46 16.09 28.30
CA PRO A 290 -12.76 14.94 29.15
C PRO A 290 -11.50 14.13 29.42
N MET A 291 -11.42 13.59 30.63
CA MET A 291 -10.38 12.67 31.06
C MET A 291 -10.59 11.32 30.36
N LEU A 292 -9.52 10.77 29.80
CA LEU A 292 -9.51 9.42 29.24
C LEU A 292 -9.56 8.39 30.37
N THR A 293 -10.39 7.38 30.17
CA THR A 293 -10.51 6.17 30.97
C THR A 293 -10.24 4.96 30.11
N TRP A 294 -9.82 3.86 30.73
CA TRP A 294 -9.62 2.61 30.01
C TRP A 294 -10.95 2.06 29.51
N ASP A 295 -10.97 1.62 28.25
CA ASP A 295 -12.09 0.91 27.65
C ASP A 295 -11.61 -0.48 27.25
N GLN A 296 -12.11 -1.50 27.96
CA GLN A 296 -11.70 -2.88 27.75
C GLN A 296 -12.19 -3.44 26.41
N GLU A 297 -13.33 -2.95 25.89
CA GLU A 297 -13.90 -3.42 24.63
C GLU A 297 -13.07 -2.90 23.45
N LEU A 298 -12.66 -1.63 23.50
CA LEU A 298 -11.73 -1.05 22.52
C LEU A 298 -10.34 -1.70 22.59
N ALA A 299 -9.87 -2.06 23.79
CA ALA A 299 -8.59 -2.76 23.94
C ALA A 299 -8.63 -4.17 23.33
N ASN A 300 -9.73 -4.90 23.53
CA ASN A 300 -9.92 -6.22 22.92
C ASN A 300 -10.01 -6.12 21.39
N PHE A 301 -10.70 -5.10 20.87
CA PHE A 301 -10.73 -4.82 19.44
C PHE A 301 -9.32 -4.51 18.91
N ALA A 302 -8.55 -3.66 19.59
CA ALA A 302 -7.19 -3.34 19.18
C ALA A 302 -6.26 -4.57 19.13
N GLN A 303 -6.44 -5.53 20.04
CA GLN A 303 -5.67 -6.77 20.06
C GLN A 303 -5.91 -7.64 18.81
N GLU A 304 -7.14 -7.69 18.30
CA GLU A 304 -7.50 -8.45 17.09
C GLU A 304 -6.81 -7.94 15.82
N TYR A 305 -6.35 -6.68 15.81
CA TYR A 305 -5.59 -6.09 14.69
C TYR A 305 -4.07 -6.22 14.84
N MET A 306 -3.59 -6.74 15.97
CA MET A 306 -2.15 -6.93 16.23
C MET A 306 -1.65 -8.36 16.02
N ASP A 307 -2.55 -9.34 15.92
CA ASP A 307 -2.27 -10.75 15.60
C ASP A 307 -2.42 -11.02 14.07
#